data_AF-A0A435ELJ5-F1
#
_entry.id   AF-A0A435ELJ5-F1
#
_cell.length_a   1.000
_cell.length_b   1.000
_cell.length_c   1.000
_cell.angle_alpha   90.00
_cell.angle_beta   90.00
_cell.angle_gamma   90.00
#
_symmetry.space_group_name_H-M   'P 1'
#
loop_
_entity.id
_entity.type
_entity.pdbx_description
1 polymer ?
#
loop_
_entity_poly.entity_id
_entity_poly.type
_entity_poly.pdbx_seq_one_letter_code
_entity_poly.pdbx_strand_id
1 'polypeptide(L)'
;FCERNGIDCQLVQADGKRISDLPTRGKLLTTAAYARILIPEILPDCDKAIYLDADTLVVSDLGALWLADLGDNLVAGVVDGFVEQEELDDIEMSRNEYINSGVLVMNLVAWRREGIADRVFATVRETAKSRYLDQTALNTVVRGRVLFLGREWNFFSERYVEIERRLPKVIHYAGSAKPWRYRRVPFADVFNFYRTLSGSDIPEGTLLLKSARRRKMILGLIGLRRKYWSSALATYYYHRRFTKPHLRSLGKMFSKVPLPPQHSTAARERDAQLLTFS
;
A
#
# COMPACT_ATOMS: atom_id res chain seq x y z
N PHE A 1 17.44 -10.87 -0.85
CA PHE A 1 16.26 -11.74 -1.01
C PHE A 1 16.00 -12.08 -2.47
N CYS A 2 15.90 -11.07 -3.36
CA CYS A 2 15.60 -11.25 -4.77
C CYS A 2 16.55 -12.21 -5.49
N GLU A 3 17.87 -11.99 -5.39
CA GLU A 3 18.89 -12.88 -5.97
C GLU A 3 18.72 -14.34 -5.56
N ARG A 4 18.52 -14.61 -4.25
CA ARG A 4 18.32 -15.98 -3.72
C ARG A 4 17.10 -16.69 -4.29
N ASN A 5 16.15 -15.95 -4.84
CA ASN A 5 14.90 -16.46 -5.40
C ASN A 5 14.83 -16.27 -6.92
N GLY A 6 15.91 -15.88 -7.59
CA GLY A 6 15.93 -15.65 -9.04
C GLY A 6 15.01 -14.53 -9.50
N ILE A 7 14.76 -13.53 -8.66
CA ILE A 7 13.93 -12.37 -8.98
C ILE A 7 14.87 -11.25 -9.47
N ASP A 8 14.66 -10.79 -10.70
CA ASP A 8 15.33 -9.58 -11.20
C ASP A 8 14.85 -8.37 -10.40
N CYS A 9 15.79 -7.62 -9.87
CA CYS A 9 15.51 -6.50 -8.98
C CYS A 9 16.54 -5.42 -9.22
N GLN A 10 16.05 -4.26 -9.67
CA GLN A 10 16.87 -3.10 -9.97
C GLN A 10 16.41 -1.93 -9.12
N LEU A 11 17.37 -1.21 -8.54
CA LEU A 11 17.12 0.06 -7.89
C LEU A 11 17.31 1.16 -8.93
N VAL A 12 16.24 1.88 -9.22
CA VAL A 12 16.27 3.00 -10.17
C VAL A 12 16.01 4.29 -9.42
N GLN A 13 16.84 5.29 -9.67
CA GLN A 13 16.68 6.62 -9.09
C GLN A 13 15.70 7.43 -9.94
N ALA A 14 14.62 7.89 -9.33
CA ALA A 14 13.71 8.84 -9.96
C ALA A 14 14.39 10.22 -10.12
N ASP A 15 14.05 10.95 -11.17
CA ASP A 15 14.57 12.32 -11.35
C ASP A 15 14.02 13.24 -10.27
N GLY A 16 14.84 13.51 -9.26
CA GLY A 16 14.49 14.37 -8.14
C GLY A 16 14.14 15.80 -8.55
N LYS A 17 14.71 16.32 -9.65
CA LYS A 17 14.44 17.70 -10.12
C LYS A 17 13.00 17.86 -10.59
N ARG A 18 12.41 16.79 -11.14
CA ARG A 18 11.03 16.77 -11.62
C ARG A 18 9.98 16.89 -10.52
N ILE A 19 10.35 16.54 -9.28
CA ILE A 19 9.41 16.37 -8.17
C ILE A 19 9.79 17.19 -6.92
N SER A 20 10.95 17.86 -6.92
CA SER A 20 11.47 18.59 -5.76
C SER A 20 10.69 19.85 -5.39
N ASP A 21 10.03 20.47 -6.37
CA ASP A 21 9.25 21.71 -6.19
C ASP A 21 7.76 21.45 -5.90
N LEU A 22 7.34 20.19 -5.89
CA LEU A 22 5.95 19.80 -5.69
C LEU A 22 5.54 19.90 -4.21
N PRO A 23 4.27 20.24 -3.92
CA PRO A 23 3.77 20.39 -2.56
C PRO A 23 3.90 19.07 -1.77
N THR A 24 4.14 19.17 -0.46
CA THR A 24 4.16 18.02 0.46
C THR A 24 3.16 18.20 1.59
N ARG A 25 2.75 17.12 2.25
CA ARG A 25 1.78 17.16 3.36
C ARG A 25 2.23 16.30 4.53
N GLY A 26 2.62 16.98 5.61
CA GLY A 26 3.02 16.33 6.85
C GLY A 26 4.19 15.37 6.65
N LYS A 27 4.24 14.31 7.45
CA LYS A 27 5.32 13.31 7.41
C LYS A 27 5.04 12.12 6.48
N LEU A 28 3.83 12.01 5.96
CA LEU A 28 3.37 10.82 5.23
C LEU A 28 3.36 11.02 3.72
N LEU A 29 3.11 12.24 3.24
CA LEU A 29 3.15 12.57 1.81
C LEU A 29 4.35 13.48 1.54
N THR A 30 5.48 12.85 1.26
CA THR A 30 6.72 13.52 0.84
C THR A 30 6.81 13.55 -0.68
N THR A 31 7.83 14.20 -1.23
CA THR A 31 8.10 14.23 -2.67
C THR A 31 8.22 12.84 -3.28
N ALA A 32 8.60 11.82 -2.48
CA ALA A 32 8.69 10.43 -2.92
C ALA A 32 7.36 9.85 -3.43
N ALA A 33 6.21 10.37 -2.97
CA ALA A 33 4.89 9.94 -3.47
C ALA A 33 4.76 10.20 -4.99
N TYR A 34 5.36 11.28 -5.49
CA TYR A 34 5.32 11.65 -6.91
C TYR A 34 6.19 10.77 -7.81
N ALA A 35 7.12 9.98 -7.25
CA ALA A 35 7.99 9.11 -8.06
C ALA A 35 7.20 8.10 -8.90
N ARG A 36 6.01 7.69 -8.45
CA ARG A 36 5.10 6.81 -9.20
C ARG A 36 4.64 7.42 -10.54
N ILE A 37 4.55 8.74 -10.60
CA ILE A 37 4.12 9.47 -11.81
C ILE A 37 5.21 9.44 -12.90
N LEU A 38 6.47 9.26 -12.49
CA LEU A 38 7.63 9.16 -13.39
C LEU A 38 7.86 7.75 -13.96
N ILE A 39 7.07 6.75 -13.56
CA ILE A 39 7.24 5.34 -14.01
C ILE A 39 7.35 5.20 -15.55
N PRO A 40 6.55 5.90 -16.38
CA PRO A 40 6.68 5.79 -17.84
C PRO A 40 8.02 6.28 -18.38
N GLU A 41 8.68 7.22 -17.70
CA GLU A 41 10.02 7.72 -18.02
C GLU A 41 11.12 6.78 -17.48
N ILE A 42 10.90 6.22 -16.29
CA ILE A 42 11.80 5.26 -15.64
C ILE A 42 11.87 3.93 -16.41
N LEU A 43 10.76 3.52 -17.04
CA LEU A 43 10.63 2.27 -17.79
C LEU A 43 10.26 2.56 -19.27
N PRO A 44 11.18 3.15 -20.06
CA PRO A 44 10.88 3.59 -21.43
C PRO A 44 10.55 2.42 -22.37
N ASP A 45 11.16 1.26 -22.14
CA ASP A 45 11.01 0.06 -22.97
C ASP A 45 9.86 -0.86 -22.53
N CYS A 46 9.14 -0.48 -21.48
CA CYS A 46 8.00 -1.23 -20.97
C CYS A 46 6.69 -0.59 -21.42
N ASP A 47 5.73 -1.42 -21.84
CA ASP A 47 4.39 -0.96 -22.24
C ASP A 47 3.40 -0.88 -21.07
N LYS A 48 3.62 -1.72 -20.05
CA LYS A 48 2.75 -1.87 -18.88
C LYS A 48 3.59 -2.02 -17.62
N ALA A 49 3.12 -1.45 -16.51
CA ALA A 49 3.70 -1.69 -15.18
C ALA A 49 2.62 -1.93 -14.13
N ILE A 50 2.94 -2.73 -13.11
CA ILE A 50 2.16 -2.81 -11.87
C ILE A 50 2.92 -2.03 -10.81
N TYR A 51 2.32 -0.95 -10.31
CA TYR A 51 2.83 -0.17 -9.20
C TYR A 51 2.17 -0.61 -7.89
N LEU A 52 2.97 -0.64 -6.83
CA LEU A 52 2.56 -0.96 -5.47
C LEU A 52 3.22 0.04 -4.50
N ASP A 53 2.45 0.62 -3.60
CA ASP A 53 2.99 1.40 -2.50
C ASP A 53 3.86 0.52 -1.59
N ALA A 54 4.90 1.11 -1.00
CA ALA A 54 5.86 0.39 -0.13
C ALA A 54 5.23 -0.15 1.17
N ASP A 55 4.01 0.26 1.49
CA ASP A 55 3.21 -0.21 2.62
C ASP A 55 2.09 -1.18 2.20
N THR A 56 2.25 -1.83 1.04
CA THR A 56 1.41 -2.94 0.60
C THR A 56 2.08 -4.29 0.86
N LEU A 57 1.27 -5.34 0.91
CA LEU A 57 1.70 -6.73 1.04
C LEU A 57 0.89 -7.61 0.08
N VAL A 58 1.58 -8.16 -0.91
CA VAL A 58 0.99 -9.08 -1.89
C VAL A 58 0.83 -10.46 -1.25
N VAL A 59 -0.39 -10.99 -1.28
CA VAL A 59 -0.76 -12.28 -0.68
C VAL A 59 -1.44 -13.23 -1.68
N SER A 60 -1.46 -12.84 -2.96
CA SER A 60 -1.97 -13.59 -4.10
C SER A 60 -1.13 -13.29 -5.34
N ASP A 61 -1.14 -14.18 -6.32
CA ASP A 61 -0.46 -14.00 -7.60
C ASP A 61 -0.94 -12.73 -8.33
N LEU A 62 0.00 -11.86 -8.73
CA LEU A 62 -0.26 -10.62 -9.48
C LEU A 62 -0.52 -10.87 -10.98
N GLY A 63 -0.36 -12.10 -11.48
CA GLY A 63 -0.59 -12.44 -12.88
C GLY A 63 -1.99 -12.03 -13.37
N ALA A 64 -3.00 -12.10 -12.51
CA ALA A 64 -4.34 -11.62 -12.84
C ALA A 64 -4.42 -10.10 -13.06
N LEU A 65 -3.59 -9.29 -12.38
CA LEU A 65 -3.48 -7.86 -12.68
C LEU A 65 -2.67 -7.60 -13.96
N TRP A 66 -1.62 -8.40 -14.19
CA TRP A 66 -0.79 -8.28 -15.39
C TRP A 66 -1.57 -8.56 -16.67
N LEU A 67 -2.41 -9.60 -16.63
CA LEU A 67 -3.28 -10.03 -17.72
C LEU A 67 -4.52 -9.16 -17.90
N ALA A 68 -4.78 -8.20 -16.99
CA ALA A 68 -5.90 -7.28 -17.16
C ALA A 68 -5.70 -6.45 -18.45
N ASP A 69 -6.71 -6.48 -19.31
CA ASP A 69 -6.75 -5.67 -20.53
C ASP A 69 -7.17 -4.25 -20.17
N LEU A 70 -6.26 -3.29 -20.38
CA LEU A 70 -6.53 -1.88 -20.11
C LEU A 70 -7.33 -1.24 -21.26
N GLY A 71 -7.29 -1.80 -22.48
CA GLY A 71 -7.79 -1.12 -23.66
C GLY A 71 -7.25 0.31 -23.76
N ASP A 72 -8.15 1.27 -23.94
CA ASP A 72 -7.82 2.70 -23.98
C ASP A 72 -7.69 3.36 -22.60
N ASN A 73 -7.86 2.61 -21.50
CA ASN A 73 -7.68 3.16 -20.16
C ASN A 73 -6.21 3.52 -19.89
N LEU A 74 -6.01 4.62 -19.18
CA LEU A 74 -4.68 5.10 -18.78
C LEU A 74 -4.15 4.29 -17.60
N VAL A 75 -5.04 3.79 -16.75
CA VAL A 75 -4.68 3.08 -15.53
C VAL A 75 -5.80 2.12 -15.11
N ALA A 76 -5.45 1.07 -14.38
CA ALA A 76 -6.39 0.32 -13.56
C ALA A 76 -6.09 0.55 -12.08
N GLY A 77 -7.14 0.69 -11.26
CA GLY A 77 -7.01 0.93 -9.83
C GLY A 77 -8.26 0.54 -9.06
N VAL A 78 -8.18 0.58 -7.74
CA VAL A 78 -9.32 0.25 -6.86
C VAL A 78 -9.91 1.53 -6.30
N VAL A 79 -11.24 1.64 -6.36
CA VAL A 79 -12.00 2.78 -5.79
C VAL A 79 -11.65 2.99 -4.32
N ASP A 80 -11.22 4.20 -3.95
CA ASP A 80 -11.05 4.61 -2.56
C ASP A 80 -12.41 5.01 -1.97
N GLY A 81 -13.06 4.05 -1.31
CA GLY A 81 -14.34 4.29 -0.66
C GLY A 81 -14.30 5.24 0.55
N PHE A 82 -13.11 5.70 0.97
CA PHE A 82 -12.89 6.39 2.24
C PHE A 82 -12.39 7.82 2.12
N VAL A 83 -12.15 8.30 0.91
CA VAL A 83 -11.85 9.71 0.61
C VAL A 83 -12.93 10.63 1.18
N GLU A 84 -12.59 11.78 1.75
CA GLU A 84 -13.60 12.70 2.27
C GLU A 84 -14.47 13.30 1.14
N GLN A 85 -15.73 13.65 1.45
CA GLN A 85 -16.64 14.17 0.42
C GLN A 85 -16.17 15.53 -0.09
N GLU A 86 -15.59 16.35 0.79
CA GLU A 86 -15.07 17.66 0.43
C GLU A 86 -13.93 17.56 -0.62
N GLU A 87 -13.09 16.53 -0.54
CA GLU A 87 -12.03 16.28 -1.54
C GLU A 87 -12.60 15.91 -2.91
N LEU A 88 -13.74 15.22 -2.93
CA LEU A 88 -14.44 14.85 -4.16
C LEU A 88 -15.15 16.04 -4.78
N ASP A 89 -15.80 16.85 -3.93
CA ASP A 89 -16.52 18.06 -4.35
C ASP A 89 -15.55 19.10 -4.94
N ASP A 90 -14.36 19.27 -4.35
CA ASP A 90 -13.30 20.18 -4.83
C ASP A 90 -12.84 19.89 -6.26
N ILE A 91 -13.00 18.65 -6.73
CA ILE A 91 -12.67 18.25 -8.11
C ILE A 91 -13.91 17.81 -8.90
N GLU A 92 -15.12 18.00 -8.37
CA GLU A 92 -16.38 17.59 -9.01
C GLU A 92 -16.36 16.12 -9.49
N MET A 93 -15.96 15.20 -8.62
CA MET A 93 -15.83 13.76 -8.95
C MET A 93 -16.73 12.90 -8.08
N SER A 94 -17.29 11.83 -8.66
CA SER A 94 -18.02 10.84 -7.86
C SER A 94 -17.05 9.95 -7.07
N ARG A 95 -17.47 9.57 -5.86
CA ARG A 95 -16.74 8.59 -5.03
C ARG A 95 -16.45 7.28 -5.75
N ASN A 96 -17.33 6.87 -6.66
CA ASN A 96 -17.18 5.61 -7.40
C ASN A 96 -16.17 5.70 -8.55
N GLU A 97 -15.67 6.90 -8.85
CA GLU A 97 -14.65 7.15 -9.88
C GLU A 97 -13.25 7.33 -9.28
N TYR A 98 -13.19 7.77 -8.02
CA TYR A 98 -11.94 8.09 -7.35
C TYR A 98 -11.22 6.82 -6.86
N ILE A 99 -10.05 6.51 -7.42
CA ILE A 99 -9.22 5.36 -7.05
C ILE A 99 -8.14 5.73 -6.03
N ASN A 100 -7.77 4.76 -5.19
CA ASN A 100 -6.55 4.84 -4.42
C ASN A 100 -5.34 4.62 -5.33
N SER A 101 -4.27 5.38 -5.11
CA SER A 101 -3.05 5.37 -5.93
C SER A 101 -1.99 4.35 -5.50
N GLY A 102 -2.25 3.55 -4.46
CA GLY A 102 -1.27 2.62 -3.90
C GLY A 102 -1.20 1.25 -4.58
N VAL A 103 -2.14 0.94 -5.48
CA VAL A 103 -2.06 -0.22 -6.37
C VAL A 103 -2.59 0.21 -7.73
N LEU A 104 -1.70 0.27 -8.72
CA LEU A 104 -2.03 0.72 -10.07
C LEU A 104 -1.50 -0.27 -11.12
N VAL A 105 -2.27 -0.49 -12.18
CA VAL A 105 -1.76 -1.09 -13.43
C VAL A 105 -1.71 0.01 -14.47
N MET A 106 -0.53 0.40 -14.93
CA MET A 106 -0.32 1.59 -15.74
C MET A 106 -0.12 1.25 -17.21
N ASN A 107 -0.83 1.96 -18.10
CA ASN A 107 -0.61 1.90 -19.54
C ASN A 107 0.52 2.88 -19.92
N LEU A 108 1.76 2.41 -19.90
CA LEU A 108 2.93 3.29 -20.07
C LEU A 108 3.02 3.85 -21.49
N VAL A 109 2.55 3.11 -22.50
CA VAL A 109 2.47 3.60 -23.89
C VAL A 109 1.55 4.81 -23.97
N ALA A 110 0.33 4.71 -23.46
CA ALA A 110 -0.63 5.82 -23.48
C ALA A 110 -0.13 7.00 -22.63
N TRP A 111 0.48 6.72 -21.47
CA TRP A 111 1.05 7.76 -20.62
C TRP A 111 2.15 8.57 -21.32
N ARG A 112 3.08 7.91 -22.01
CA ARG A 112 4.13 8.58 -22.79
C ARG A 112 3.55 9.34 -23.97
N ARG A 113 2.67 8.71 -24.75
CA ARG A 113 2.04 9.31 -25.95
C ARG A 113 1.27 10.58 -25.63
N GLU A 114 0.60 10.62 -24.49
CA GLU A 114 -0.34 11.69 -24.13
C GLU A 114 0.20 12.65 -23.06
N GLY A 115 1.49 12.52 -22.69
CA GLY A 115 2.14 13.40 -21.70
C GLY A 115 1.45 13.40 -20.33
N ILE A 116 0.97 12.23 -19.88
CA ILE A 116 0.12 12.14 -18.68
C ILE A 116 0.88 12.56 -17.42
N ALA A 117 2.16 12.22 -17.30
CA ALA A 117 2.98 12.61 -16.16
C ALA A 117 3.01 14.14 -15.97
N ASP A 118 3.27 14.89 -17.06
CA ASP A 118 3.31 16.35 -17.04
C ASP A 118 1.96 16.96 -16.66
N ARG A 119 0.87 16.39 -17.19
CA ARG A 119 -0.50 16.81 -16.84
C ARG A 119 -0.77 16.59 -15.36
N VAL A 120 -0.37 15.44 -14.80
CA VAL A 120 -0.52 15.19 -13.36
C VAL A 120 0.27 16.22 -12.55
N PHE A 121 1.52 16.52 -12.90
CA PHE A 121 2.30 17.52 -12.17
C PHE A 121 1.74 18.94 -12.28
N ALA A 122 1.16 19.31 -13.42
CA ALA A 122 0.43 20.57 -13.56
C ALA A 122 -0.78 20.60 -12.62
N THR A 123 -1.60 19.54 -12.65
CA THR A 123 -2.80 19.43 -11.81
C THR A 123 -2.46 19.37 -10.32
N VAL A 124 -1.34 18.77 -9.89
CA VAL A 124 -0.89 18.82 -8.49
C VAL A 124 -0.77 20.25 -7.98
N ARG A 125 -0.30 21.18 -8.82
CA ARG A 125 -0.16 22.60 -8.46
C ARG A 125 -1.52 23.28 -8.33
N GLU A 126 -2.46 22.93 -9.20
CA GLU A 126 -3.84 23.43 -9.18
C GLU A 126 -4.63 22.89 -7.97
N THR A 127 -4.45 21.61 -7.63
CA THR A 127 -5.12 20.93 -6.53
C THR A 127 -4.26 20.86 -5.26
N ALA A 128 -3.31 21.79 -5.08
CA ALA A 128 -2.33 21.75 -3.98
C ALA A 128 -2.95 21.83 -2.57
N LYS A 129 -4.24 22.18 -2.47
CA LYS A 129 -5.02 22.15 -1.22
C LYS A 129 -5.43 20.75 -0.80
N SER A 130 -5.50 19.81 -1.74
CA SER A 130 -5.92 18.44 -1.47
C SER A 130 -5.09 17.79 -0.37
N ARG A 131 -5.75 16.97 0.45
CA ARG A 131 -5.11 16.12 1.46
C ARG A 131 -4.29 14.99 0.85
N TYR A 132 -4.60 14.59 -0.38
CA TYR A 132 -4.05 13.41 -1.05
C TYR A 132 -3.13 13.72 -2.23
N LEU A 133 -2.89 15.01 -2.52
CA LEU A 133 -1.87 15.50 -3.45
C LEU A 133 -1.81 14.74 -4.78
N ASP A 134 -0.79 13.88 -4.98
CA ASP A 134 -0.56 13.11 -6.20
C ASP A 134 -1.76 12.23 -6.56
N GLN A 135 -2.43 11.63 -5.58
CA GLN A 135 -3.59 10.78 -5.82
C GLN A 135 -4.77 11.58 -6.37
N THR A 136 -5.02 12.77 -5.85
CA THR A 136 -6.12 13.64 -6.32
C THR A 136 -5.83 14.15 -7.72
N ALA A 137 -4.60 14.61 -7.97
CA ALA A 137 -4.20 15.08 -9.29
C ALA A 137 -4.24 13.95 -10.33
N LEU A 138 -3.77 12.75 -9.96
CA LEU A 138 -3.87 11.55 -10.80
C LEU A 138 -5.33 11.30 -11.20
N ASN A 139 -6.23 11.20 -10.23
CA ASN A 139 -7.66 10.94 -10.47
C ASN A 139 -8.29 12.00 -11.38
N THR A 140 -7.95 13.27 -11.19
CA THR A 140 -8.44 14.36 -12.04
C THR A 140 -7.99 14.18 -13.50
N VAL A 141 -6.73 13.83 -13.73
CA VAL A 141 -6.18 13.68 -15.09
C VAL A 141 -6.68 12.42 -15.80
N VAL A 142 -6.83 11.30 -15.09
CA VAL A 142 -7.22 10.01 -15.68
C VAL A 142 -8.73 9.79 -15.75
N ARG A 143 -9.54 10.77 -15.32
CA ARG A 143 -11.00 10.68 -15.25
C ARG A 143 -11.60 10.13 -16.55
N GLY A 144 -12.53 9.18 -16.41
CA GLY A 144 -13.21 8.53 -17.53
C GLY A 144 -12.37 7.49 -18.27
N ARG A 145 -11.09 7.31 -17.95
CA ARG A 145 -10.18 6.32 -18.57
C ARG A 145 -9.49 5.46 -17.51
N VAL A 146 -10.31 4.88 -16.64
CA VAL A 146 -9.89 4.00 -15.54
C VAL A 146 -10.56 2.64 -15.65
N LEU A 147 -9.77 1.57 -15.60
CA LEU A 147 -10.28 0.22 -15.37
C LEU A 147 -10.41 -0.02 -13.85
N PHE A 148 -11.63 -0.24 -13.36
CA PHE A 148 -11.85 -0.46 -11.94
C PHE A 148 -11.58 -1.91 -11.52
N LEU A 149 -10.65 -2.09 -10.59
CA LEU A 149 -10.28 -3.38 -10.01
C LEU A 149 -11.14 -3.72 -8.78
N GLY A 150 -11.25 -5.02 -8.49
CA GLY A 150 -11.91 -5.51 -7.27
C GLY A 150 -11.20 -5.06 -5.99
N ARG A 151 -11.96 -4.77 -4.93
CA ARG A 151 -11.45 -4.27 -3.64
C ARG A 151 -10.41 -5.19 -2.98
N GLU A 152 -10.39 -6.47 -3.31
CA GLU A 152 -9.37 -7.39 -2.82
C GLU A 152 -7.95 -7.05 -3.28
N TRP A 153 -7.79 -6.32 -4.39
CA TRP A 153 -6.51 -5.92 -4.96
C TRP A 153 -5.91 -4.67 -4.32
N ASN A 154 -6.64 -3.99 -3.44
CA ASN A 154 -6.13 -2.87 -2.65
C ASN A 154 -6.89 -2.82 -1.32
N PHE A 155 -6.65 -3.84 -0.48
CA PHE A 155 -7.45 -4.08 0.70
C PHE A 155 -6.90 -3.29 1.90
N PHE A 156 -7.52 -2.16 2.23
CA PHE A 156 -7.16 -1.32 3.38
C PHE A 156 -7.31 -2.08 4.70
N SER A 157 -6.19 -2.40 5.35
CA SER A 157 -6.14 -3.30 6.51
C SER A 157 -7.02 -2.83 7.69
N GLU A 158 -7.05 -1.53 7.98
CA GLU A 158 -7.82 -0.99 9.11
C GLU A 158 -9.28 -0.68 8.78
N ARG A 159 -9.61 -0.49 7.50
CA ARG A 159 -10.92 0.04 7.09
C ARG A 159 -11.83 -1.04 6.53
N TYR A 160 -11.30 -1.96 5.71
CA TYR A 160 -12.11 -2.99 5.08
C TYR A 160 -12.37 -4.21 5.96
N VAL A 161 -11.55 -4.47 6.98
CA VAL A 161 -11.78 -5.60 7.90
C VAL A 161 -13.17 -5.53 8.54
N GLU A 162 -13.68 -4.34 8.84
CA GLU A 162 -14.98 -4.19 9.50
C GLU A 162 -16.18 -4.20 8.54
N ILE A 163 -15.97 -3.93 7.24
CA ILE A 163 -17.07 -3.70 6.28
C ILE A 163 -17.10 -4.66 5.10
N GLU A 164 -15.98 -5.27 4.75
CA GLU A 164 -15.88 -6.25 3.66
C GLU A 164 -15.95 -7.69 4.18
N ARG A 165 -16.32 -8.60 3.29
CA ARG A 165 -16.19 -10.05 3.49
C ARG A 165 -15.26 -10.72 2.48
N ARG A 166 -14.77 -9.97 1.49
CA ARG A 166 -13.80 -10.47 0.51
C ARG A 166 -12.47 -10.74 1.19
N LEU A 167 -11.76 -11.77 0.73
CA LEU A 167 -10.41 -12.03 1.22
C LEU A 167 -9.41 -11.15 0.47
N PRO A 168 -8.38 -10.60 1.13
CA PRO A 168 -7.42 -9.73 0.47
C PRO A 168 -6.52 -10.52 -0.50
N LYS A 169 -6.17 -9.89 -1.63
CA LYS A 169 -5.12 -10.31 -2.57
C LYS A 169 -3.89 -9.41 -2.46
N VAL A 170 -4.09 -8.13 -2.19
CA VAL A 170 -3.07 -7.18 -1.75
C VAL A 170 -3.59 -6.47 -0.51
N ILE A 171 -2.84 -6.54 0.59
CA ILE A 171 -3.16 -5.85 1.84
C ILE A 171 -2.45 -4.51 1.81
N HIS A 172 -3.17 -3.41 1.95
CA HIS A 172 -2.60 -2.07 1.99
C HIS A 172 -2.71 -1.51 3.41
N TYR A 173 -1.57 -1.23 4.04
CA TYR A 173 -1.49 -0.65 5.37
C TYR A 173 -1.58 0.88 5.33
N ALA A 174 -2.54 1.41 4.57
CA ALA A 174 -2.71 2.84 4.33
C ALA A 174 -2.83 3.65 5.65
N GLY A 175 -2.28 4.86 5.66
CA GLY A 175 -2.32 5.75 6.82
C GLY A 175 -1.23 5.46 7.86
N SER A 176 -1.52 5.63 9.16
CA SER A 176 -0.48 5.67 10.21
C SER A 176 -0.20 4.33 10.90
N ALA A 177 -1.15 3.38 10.83
CA ALA A 177 -1.04 2.11 11.53
C ALA A 177 -0.27 1.09 10.69
N LYS A 178 1.04 1.05 10.90
CA LYS A 178 1.93 0.14 10.17
C LYS A 178 2.26 -1.11 10.99
N PRO A 179 2.35 -2.30 10.38
CA PRO A 179 2.65 -3.55 11.09
C PRO A 179 4.07 -3.56 11.70
N TRP A 180 5.01 -2.82 11.12
CA TRP A 180 6.35 -2.59 11.70
C TRP A 180 6.39 -1.58 12.84
N ARG A 181 5.26 -0.91 13.15
CA ARG A 181 5.13 0.00 14.30
C ARG A 181 4.26 -0.60 15.40
N TYR A 182 3.19 -1.29 15.02
CA TYR A 182 2.20 -1.83 15.95
C TYR A 182 1.85 -3.29 15.63
N ARG A 183 1.98 -4.16 16.63
CA ARG A 183 1.75 -5.60 16.48
C ARG A 183 0.28 -5.98 16.26
N ARG A 184 -0.67 -5.08 16.57
CA ARG A 184 -2.12 -5.36 16.52
C ARG A 184 -2.84 -4.78 15.30
N VAL A 185 -2.11 -4.29 14.30
CA VAL A 185 -2.71 -3.93 13.02
C VAL A 185 -3.28 -5.20 12.39
N PRO A 186 -4.50 -5.18 11.80
CA PRO A 186 -5.02 -6.34 11.10
C PRO A 186 -4.01 -6.89 10.09
N PHE A 187 -3.87 -8.22 10.05
CA PHE A 187 -2.90 -8.94 9.22
C PHE A 187 -1.40 -8.70 9.54
N ALA A 188 -1.05 -8.09 10.68
CA ALA A 188 0.36 -7.93 11.07
C ALA A 188 1.12 -9.27 11.18
N ASP A 189 0.45 -10.37 11.56
CA ASP A 189 1.06 -11.70 11.60
C ASP A 189 1.53 -12.17 10.21
N VAL A 190 0.78 -11.83 9.15
CA VAL A 190 1.15 -12.16 7.77
C VAL A 190 2.35 -11.34 7.34
N PHE A 191 2.35 -10.03 7.61
CA PHE A 191 3.50 -9.17 7.37
C PHE A 191 4.77 -9.69 8.08
N ASN A 192 4.65 -10.04 9.36
CA ASN A 192 5.78 -10.53 10.14
C ASN A 192 6.33 -11.86 9.61
N PHE A 193 5.48 -12.75 9.08
CA PHE A 193 5.95 -13.95 8.40
C PHE A 193 6.88 -13.60 7.22
N TYR A 194 6.45 -12.71 6.32
CA TYR A 194 7.26 -12.28 5.17
C TYR A 194 8.48 -11.45 5.57
N ARG A 195 8.40 -10.66 6.64
CA ARG A 195 9.54 -9.94 7.21
C ARG A 195 10.64 -10.91 7.65
N THR A 196 10.27 -11.97 8.37
CA THR A 196 11.20 -13.03 8.79
C THR A 196 11.73 -13.82 7.59
N LEU A 197 10.86 -14.19 6.63
CA LEU A 197 11.26 -14.94 5.43
C LEU A 197 12.24 -14.15 4.56
N SER A 198 12.01 -12.85 4.39
CA SER A 198 12.87 -11.99 3.58
C SER A 198 14.23 -11.73 4.23
N GLY A 199 14.30 -11.76 5.57
CA GLY A 199 15.47 -11.33 6.34
C GLY A 199 15.55 -9.81 6.43
N SER A 200 14.42 -9.12 6.32
CA SER A 200 14.37 -7.67 6.38
C SER A 200 14.68 -7.16 7.79
N ASP A 201 15.51 -6.12 7.88
CA ASP A 201 15.84 -5.40 9.12
C ASP A 201 14.73 -4.46 9.61
N ILE A 202 13.55 -4.50 8.99
CA ILE A 202 12.37 -3.81 9.49
C ILE A 202 12.08 -4.28 10.92
N PRO A 203 11.87 -3.35 11.88
CA PRO A 203 11.62 -3.71 13.27
C PRO A 203 10.28 -4.44 13.43
N GLU A 204 10.20 -5.28 14.46
CA GLU A 204 8.91 -5.84 14.87
C GLU A 204 8.04 -4.75 15.51
N GLY A 205 6.75 -4.75 15.18
CA GLY A 205 5.81 -3.80 15.76
C GLY A 205 5.75 -3.91 17.29
N THR A 206 5.69 -2.76 17.96
CA THR A 206 5.54 -2.71 19.42
C THR A 206 4.11 -3.05 19.84
N LEU A 207 3.95 -3.49 21.09
CA LEU A 207 2.63 -3.74 21.70
C LEU A 207 1.88 -2.46 22.10
N LEU A 208 2.44 -1.26 21.87
CA LEU A 208 1.95 0.02 22.40
C LEU A 208 0.53 0.37 21.90
N LEU A 209 -0.46 -0.27 22.49
CA LEU A 209 -1.76 0.31 22.75
C LEU A 209 -1.58 1.24 23.93
N LYS A 210 -1.84 2.55 23.75
CA LYS A 210 -2.15 3.43 24.88
C LYS A 210 -3.17 2.67 25.74
N SER A 211 -2.82 2.34 26.99
CA SER A 211 -3.59 1.45 27.88
C SER A 211 -5.09 1.80 27.97
N ALA A 212 -5.43 3.06 27.72
CA ALA A 212 -6.79 3.57 27.57
C ALA A 212 -7.60 2.94 26.41
N ARG A 213 -7.03 2.73 25.21
CA ARG A 213 -7.76 2.15 24.07
C ARG A 213 -8.14 0.68 24.32
N ARG A 214 -7.24 -0.08 24.95
CA ARG A 214 -7.50 -1.46 25.36
C ARG A 214 -8.60 -1.54 26.41
N ARG A 215 -8.54 -0.70 27.44
CA ARG A 215 -9.59 -0.61 28.47
C ARG A 215 -10.95 -0.24 27.87
N LYS A 216 -10.99 0.76 26.98
CA LYS A 216 -12.22 1.17 26.27
C LYS A 216 -12.81 0.04 25.43
N MET A 217 -11.98 -0.76 24.76
CA MET A 217 -12.42 -1.92 24.00
C MET A 217 -13.00 -3.02 24.89
N ILE A 218 -12.32 -3.37 25.99
CA ILE A 218 -12.79 -4.38 26.96
C ILE A 218 -14.13 -3.95 27.57
N LEU A 219 -14.21 -2.71 28.08
CA LEU A 219 -15.46 -2.16 28.62
C LEU A 219 -16.57 -2.10 27.57
N GLY A 220 -16.22 -1.83 26.31
CA GLY A 220 -17.17 -1.87 25.20
C GLY A 220 -17.73 -3.26 24.91
N LEU A 221 -16.90 -4.31 24.97
CA LEU A 221 -17.34 -5.69 24.80
C LEU A 221 -18.20 -6.16 25.97
N ILE A 222 -17.75 -5.92 27.21
CA ILE A 222 -18.51 -6.25 28.43
C ILE A 222 -19.86 -5.53 28.43
N GLY A 223 -19.87 -4.25 28.07
CA GLY A 223 -21.09 -3.45 27.95
C GLY A 223 -21.91 -3.72 26.69
N LEU A 224 -21.68 -4.84 25.98
CA LEU A 224 -22.42 -5.27 24.79
C LEU A 224 -22.59 -4.19 23.70
N ARG A 225 -21.64 -3.25 23.61
CA ARG A 225 -21.72 -2.16 22.66
C ARG A 225 -21.45 -2.72 21.26
N ARG A 226 -22.49 -2.72 20.42
CA ARG A 226 -22.53 -3.30 19.06
C ARG A 226 -21.24 -3.09 18.25
N LYS A 227 -20.70 -1.86 18.22
CA LYS A 227 -19.47 -1.53 17.47
C LYS A 227 -18.28 -2.42 17.82
N TYR A 228 -18.06 -2.71 19.11
CA TYR A 228 -16.89 -3.49 19.55
C TYR A 228 -17.07 -4.97 19.23
N TRP A 229 -18.28 -5.49 19.33
CA TRP A 229 -18.61 -6.86 18.91
C TRP A 229 -18.49 -7.04 17.40
N SER A 230 -18.98 -6.10 16.60
CA SER A 230 -18.82 -6.12 15.14
C SER A 230 -17.34 -6.17 14.74
N SER A 231 -16.50 -5.34 15.35
CA SER A 231 -15.05 -5.30 15.10
C SER A 231 -14.35 -6.61 15.52
N ALA A 232 -14.74 -7.19 16.67
CA ALA A 232 -14.20 -8.47 17.13
C ALA A 232 -14.61 -9.63 16.20
N LEU A 233 -15.88 -9.69 15.77
CA LEU A 233 -16.37 -10.69 14.83
C LEU A 233 -15.73 -10.58 13.45
N ALA A 234 -15.51 -9.35 12.98
CA ALA A 234 -14.73 -9.07 11.77
C ALA A 234 -13.30 -9.61 11.87
N THR A 235 -12.59 -9.25 12.94
CA THR A 235 -11.23 -9.73 13.20
C THR A 235 -11.18 -11.26 13.26
N TYR A 236 -12.12 -11.88 13.98
CA TYR A 236 -12.24 -13.33 14.06
C TYR A 236 -12.52 -13.98 12.70
N TYR A 237 -13.42 -13.39 11.90
CA TYR A 237 -13.73 -13.85 10.54
C TYR A 237 -12.46 -13.91 9.69
N TYR A 238 -11.72 -12.82 9.59
CA TYR A 238 -10.50 -12.76 8.79
C TYR A 238 -9.40 -13.66 9.35
N HIS A 239 -9.27 -13.75 10.67
CA HIS A 239 -8.31 -14.67 11.28
C HIS A 239 -8.60 -16.12 10.89
N ARG A 240 -9.87 -16.55 10.94
CA ARG A 240 -10.29 -17.92 10.63
C ARG A 240 -10.30 -18.23 9.13
N ARG A 241 -10.77 -17.29 8.31
CA ARG A 241 -10.97 -17.50 6.86
C ARG A 241 -9.74 -17.17 6.01
N PHE A 242 -8.85 -16.31 6.50
CA PHE A 242 -7.68 -15.86 5.75
C PHE A 242 -6.37 -16.08 6.53
N THR A 243 -6.14 -15.36 7.64
CA THR A 243 -4.82 -15.28 8.28
C THR A 243 -4.29 -16.66 8.67
N LYS A 244 -5.08 -17.47 9.39
CA LYS A 244 -4.65 -18.79 9.87
C LYS A 244 -4.45 -19.81 8.73
N PRO A 245 -5.38 -19.96 7.76
CA PRO A 245 -5.14 -20.79 6.58
C PRO A 245 -3.92 -20.35 5.76
N HIS A 246 -3.77 -19.04 5.52
CA HIS A 246 -2.67 -18.49 4.73
C HIS A 246 -1.32 -18.77 5.37
N LEU A 247 -1.15 -18.46 6.67
CA LEU A 247 0.09 -18.75 7.41
C LEU A 247 0.41 -20.26 7.45
N ARG A 248 -0.61 -21.12 7.56
CA ARG A 248 -0.41 -22.58 7.47
C ARG A 248 0.08 -23.00 6.10
N SER A 249 -0.45 -22.42 5.03
CA SER A 249 -0.01 -22.68 3.65
C SER A 249 1.45 -22.24 3.47
N LEU A 250 1.78 -21.02 3.89
CA LEU A 250 3.14 -20.50 3.83
C LEU A 250 4.12 -21.34 4.65
N GLY A 251 3.74 -21.75 5.86
CA GLY A 251 4.58 -22.62 6.69
C GLY A 251 4.90 -23.96 6.04
N LYS A 252 3.96 -24.54 5.27
CA LYS A 252 4.22 -25.75 4.48
C LYS A 252 5.14 -25.46 3.30
N MET A 253 4.84 -24.42 2.53
CA MET A 253 5.57 -24.02 1.32
C MET A 253 7.04 -23.69 1.62
N PHE A 254 7.30 -22.98 2.72
CA PHE A 254 8.63 -22.53 3.09
C PHE A 254 9.28 -23.37 4.21
N SER A 255 8.74 -24.54 4.53
CA SER A 255 9.24 -25.43 5.61
C SER A 255 10.71 -25.87 5.44
N LYS A 256 11.21 -25.88 4.20
CA LYS A 256 12.57 -26.29 3.84
C LYS A 256 13.47 -25.13 3.40
N VAL A 257 12.98 -23.90 3.41
CA VAL A 257 13.77 -22.74 3.01
C VAL A 257 14.58 -22.27 4.22
N PRO A 258 15.93 -22.29 4.16
CA PRO A 258 16.76 -21.79 5.24
C PRO A 258 16.42 -20.34 5.52
N LEU A 259 16.15 -20.01 6.78
CA LEU A 259 15.97 -18.62 7.17
C LEU A 259 17.30 -17.88 7.04
N PRO A 260 17.29 -16.62 6.58
CA PRO A 260 18.50 -15.82 6.54
C PRO A 260 19.10 -15.68 7.95
N PRO A 261 20.44 -15.61 8.08
CA PRO A 261 21.08 -15.39 9.37
C PRO A 261 20.54 -14.09 9.98
N GLN A 262 20.07 -14.16 11.21
CA GLN A 262 19.60 -12.98 11.92
C GLN A 262 20.83 -12.12 12.23
N HIS A 263 20.90 -10.89 11.68
CA HIS A 263 21.93 -9.94 12.09
C HIS A 263 21.84 -9.74 13.59
N SER A 264 22.90 -10.14 14.31
CA SER A 264 22.99 -10.00 15.76
C SER A 264 22.84 -8.53 16.13
N THR A 265 22.24 -8.26 17.28
CA THR A 265 22.07 -6.91 17.83
C THR A 265 23.39 -6.13 17.91
N ALA A 266 24.54 -6.82 18.00
CA ALA A 266 25.87 -6.21 18.04
C ALA A 266 26.36 -5.69 16.67
N ALA A 267 25.91 -6.25 15.54
CA ALA A 267 26.20 -5.70 14.21
C ALA A 267 25.35 -4.44 13.94
N ARG A 268 24.13 -4.40 14.50
CA ARG A 268 23.17 -3.29 14.34
C ARG A 268 23.65 -1.97 14.93
N GLU A 269 24.46 -2.00 15.99
CA GLU A 269 25.02 -0.77 16.59
C GLU A 269 26.17 -0.18 15.78
N ARG A 270 26.93 -1.01 15.05
CA ARG A 270 28.04 -0.54 14.19
C ARG A 270 27.53 0.11 12.90
N ASP A 271 26.53 -0.48 12.26
CA ASP A 271 25.99 0.05 10.99
C ASP A 271 25.14 1.31 11.21
N ALA A 272 24.47 1.44 12.36
CA ALA A 272 23.77 2.66 12.74
C ALA A 272 24.71 3.85 13.00
N GLN A 273 25.95 3.61 13.46
CA GLN A 273 26.96 4.65 13.62
C GLN A 273 27.52 5.14 12.28
N LEU A 274 27.59 4.28 11.27
CA LEU A 274 28.08 4.63 9.94
C LEU A 274 27.08 5.50 9.14
N LEU A 275 25.76 5.28 9.32
CA LEU A 275 24.71 6.06 8.65
C LEU A 275 24.42 7.44 9.28
N THR A 276 24.97 7.73 10.45
CA THR A 276 24.90 9.06 11.07
C THR A 276 26.01 10.02 10.62
N PHE A 277 26.98 9.53 9.84
CA PHE A 277 28.11 10.31 9.30
C PHE A 277 28.20 10.21 7.77
N SER A 278 27.11 10.52 7.07
CA SER A 278 27.10 10.74 5.62
C SER A 278 25.88 11.53 5.18
#